data_AF-A0A8X6VYV9-F1
#
_entry.id   AF-A0A8X6VYV9-F1
#
_cell.length_a   1.000
_cell.length_b   1.000
_cell.length_c   1.000
_cell.angle_alpha   90.00
_cell.angle_beta   90.00
_cell.angle_gamma   90.00
#
_symmetry.space_group_name_H-M   'P 1'
#
loop_
_entity.id
_entity.type
_entity.pdbx_description
1 polymer ?
#
loop_
_entity_poly.entity_id
_entity_poly.type
_entity_poly.pdbx_seq_one_letter_code
_entity_poly.pdbx_strand_id
1 'polypeptide(L)'
;MPLRRNRRQYEQLTDFDRGRIIGLKEAGWSNRRIGRHLGRSDMVVARCWQQWITEGRVYRRGGSGRPRNTNDREDRAIRRVATSAPTTSLASIQRHLPPSRHPVPSRETIRRRLTEVGLRSRRPLRRLPLTPHHRQCRLDFCRPRATWSVTDWRRVIFSDESRFSLSADDHRTRVWRRTGQRSDPAFIVERHTAISQGAIYQQDNARPHTARLSQQCLQGYDVLPWPARSPDLSPIEHVWEGNCSRPEIQEN
;
A
#
# COMPACT_ATOMS: atom_id res chain seq x y z
N MET A 1 54.23 35.35 29.34
CA MET A 1 52.80 35.40 28.93
C MET A 1 52.68 34.90 27.50
N PRO A 2 52.16 33.70 27.21
CA PRO A 2 51.98 33.27 25.83
C PRO A 2 50.75 33.96 25.24
N LEU A 3 50.91 34.61 24.09
CA LEU A 3 49.82 35.22 23.33
C LEU A 3 48.79 34.13 22.98
N ARG A 4 47.58 34.21 23.54
CA ARG A 4 46.43 33.39 23.13
C ARG A 4 46.24 33.57 21.62
N ARG A 5 46.59 32.57 20.82
CA ARG A 5 46.21 32.51 19.41
C ARG A 5 44.69 32.53 19.35
N ASN A 6 44.14 33.68 18.97
CA ASN A 6 42.72 33.87 18.74
C ASN A 6 42.32 32.92 17.59
N ARG A 7 41.76 31.75 17.92
CA ARG A 7 41.23 30.82 16.92
C ARG A 7 40.06 31.53 16.26
N ARG A 8 40.31 32.15 15.10
CA ARG A 8 39.26 32.73 14.26
C ARG A 8 38.25 31.62 13.96
N GLN A 9 37.08 31.71 14.57
CA GLN A 9 35.99 30.80 14.36
C GLN A 9 35.61 30.89 12.88
N TYR A 10 35.72 29.78 12.15
CA TYR A 10 35.39 29.75 10.73
C TYR A 10 33.86 29.71 10.61
N GLU A 11 33.28 30.84 10.25
CA GLU A 11 31.87 30.94 9.89
C GLU A 11 31.71 31.09 8.39
N GLN A 12 30.72 30.40 7.86
CA GLN A 12 30.38 30.53 6.45
C GLN A 12 29.69 31.87 6.19
N LEU A 13 30.01 32.47 5.05
CA LEU A 13 29.41 33.73 4.62
C LEU A 13 27.92 33.51 4.28
N THR A 14 27.04 34.26 4.94
CA THR A 14 25.60 34.22 4.66
C THR A 14 25.29 34.84 3.30
N ASP A 15 24.15 34.50 2.69
CA ASP A 15 23.75 35.09 1.41
C ASP A 15 23.53 36.62 1.54
N PHE A 16 23.09 37.08 2.72
CA PHE A 16 23.00 38.51 3.03
C PHE A 16 24.37 39.19 3.08
N ASP A 17 25.36 38.57 3.73
CA ASP A 17 26.74 39.10 3.76
C ASP A 17 27.37 39.13 2.36
N ARG A 18 27.05 38.16 1.50
CA ARG A 18 27.46 38.15 0.08
C ARG A 18 26.87 39.34 -0.67
N GLY A 19 25.57 39.57 -0.51
CA GLY A 19 24.89 40.75 -1.08
C GLY A 19 25.50 42.07 -0.60
N ARG A 20 25.78 42.20 0.70
CA ARG A 20 26.47 43.40 1.26
C ARG A 20 27.86 43.59 0.68
N ILE A 21 28.63 42.52 0.49
CA ILE A 21 29.95 42.60 -0.14
C ILE A 21 29.84 43.12 -1.57
N ILE A 22 28.89 42.59 -2.36
CA ILE A 22 28.69 43.00 -3.75
C ILE A 22 28.29 44.49 -3.81
N GLY A 23 27.28 44.90 -3.05
CA GLY A 23 26.83 46.31 -3.04
C GLY A 23 27.92 47.28 -2.56
N LEU A 24 28.70 46.92 -1.53
CA LEU A 24 29.82 47.76 -1.07
C LEU A 24 30.97 47.81 -2.09
N LYS A 25 31.20 46.73 -2.84
CA LYS A 25 32.19 46.71 -3.94
C LYS A 25 31.76 47.59 -5.10
N GLU A 26 30.48 47.55 -5.47
CA GLU A 26 29.90 48.42 -6.50
C GLU A 26 29.95 49.90 -6.09
N ALA A 27 29.79 50.20 -4.79
CA ALA A 27 30.00 51.53 -4.21
C ALA A 27 31.48 51.95 -4.11
N GLY A 28 32.42 51.20 -4.69
CA GLY A 28 33.84 51.55 -4.77
C GLY A 28 34.67 51.27 -3.51
N TRP A 29 34.15 50.53 -2.53
CA TRP A 29 34.93 50.25 -1.31
C TRP A 29 36.06 49.24 -1.56
N SER A 30 37.20 49.45 -0.90
CA SER A 30 38.33 48.51 -0.96
C SER A 30 38.07 47.22 -0.18
N ASN A 31 38.66 46.10 -0.60
CA ASN A 31 38.43 44.79 0.02
C ASN A 31 38.75 44.79 1.53
N ARG A 32 39.79 45.52 1.93
CA ARG A 32 40.20 45.65 3.34
C ARG A 32 39.18 46.44 4.17
N ARG A 33 38.59 47.50 3.60
CA ARG A 33 37.55 48.30 4.27
C ARG A 33 36.28 47.49 4.47
N ILE A 34 35.85 46.76 3.43
CA ILE A 34 34.69 45.88 3.48
C ILE A 34 34.91 44.75 4.50
N GLY A 35 36.08 44.10 4.46
CA GLY A 35 36.43 43.04 5.41
C GLY A 35 36.38 43.52 6.86
N ARG A 36 36.95 44.70 7.16
CA ARG A 36 36.87 45.31 8.50
C ARG A 36 35.43 45.64 8.90
N HIS A 37 34.62 46.17 7.98
CA HIS A 37 33.23 46.54 8.24
C HIS A 37 32.32 45.32 8.51
N LEU A 38 32.58 44.19 7.86
CA LEU A 38 31.80 42.96 7.99
C LEU A 38 32.43 41.91 8.93
N GLY A 39 33.59 42.21 9.54
CA GLY A 39 34.31 41.24 10.37
C GLY A 39 34.85 40.02 9.61
N ARG A 40 35.10 40.15 8.30
CA ARG A 40 35.59 39.07 7.42
C ARG A 40 37.00 39.39 6.87
N SER A 41 37.71 38.38 6.37
CA SER A 41 39.01 38.63 5.73
C SER A 41 38.84 39.29 4.36
N ASP A 42 39.83 40.10 3.99
CA ASP A 42 39.98 40.68 2.66
C ASP A 42 39.94 39.62 1.53
N MET A 43 40.50 38.44 1.79
CA MET A 43 40.49 37.31 0.86
C MET A 43 39.08 36.72 0.65
N VAL A 44 38.24 36.70 1.69
CA VAL A 44 36.83 36.26 1.54
C VAL A 44 36.06 37.26 0.68
N VAL A 45 36.27 38.56 0.90
CA VAL A 45 35.69 39.62 0.07
C VAL A 45 36.15 39.50 -1.38
N ALA A 46 37.44 39.31 -1.62
CA ALA A 46 38.00 39.14 -2.96
C ALA A 46 37.42 37.92 -3.69
N ARG A 47 37.35 36.75 -3.01
CA ARG A 47 36.77 35.52 -3.58
C ARG A 47 35.29 35.68 -3.90
N CYS A 48 34.52 36.32 -3.02
CA CYS A 48 33.10 36.59 -3.23
C CYS A 48 32.88 37.51 -4.45
N TRP A 49 33.67 38.59 -4.54
CA TRP A 49 33.61 39.52 -5.67
C TRP A 49 34.02 38.88 -6.99
N GLN A 50 35.07 38.07 -7.00
CA GLN A 50 35.48 37.33 -8.20
C GLN A 50 34.39 36.36 -8.65
N GLN A 51 33.76 35.64 -7.72
CA GLN A 51 32.65 34.76 -8.03
C GLN A 51 31.46 35.52 -8.63
N TRP A 52 31.15 36.72 -8.11
CA TRP A 52 30.11 37.59 -8.66
C TRP A 52 30.42 38.01 -10.10
N ILE A 53 31.62 38.51 -10.37
CA ILE A 53 32.02 38.94 -11.72
C ILE A 53 31.98 37.77 -12.71
N THR A 54 32.45 36.60 -12.32
CA THR A 54 32.56 35.46 -13.23
C THR A 54 31.24 34.71 -13.43
N GLU A 55 30.40 34.61 -12.41
CA GLU A 55 29.21 33.73 -12.42
C GLU A 55 27.88 34.47 -12.27
N GLY A 56 27.88 35.74 -11.86
CA GLY A 56 26.66 36.52 -11.56
C GLY A 56 25.86 35.95 -10.38
N ARG A 57 26.48 35.19 -9.46
CA ARG A 57 25.80 34.53 -8.35
C ARG A 57 25.98 35.28 -7.04
N VAL A 58 24.86 35.59 -6.37
CA VAL A 58 24.84 36.19 -5.02
C VAL A 58 24.81 35.11 -3.93
N TYR A 59 24.42 33.88 -4.27
CA TYR A 59 24.27 32.76 -3.33
C TYR A 59 25.39 31.73 -3.46
N ARG A 60 25.57 30.92 -2.41
CA ARG A 60 26.54 29.81 -2.40
C ARG A 60 26.08 28.67 -3.33
N ARG A 61 27.00 28.08 -4.10
CA ARG A 61 26.73 26.80 -4.78
C ARG A 61 26.46 25.70 -3.75
N GLY A 62 25.38 24.94 -3.96
CA GLY A 62 25.16 23.69 -3.24
C GLY A 62 26.38 22.79 -3.40
N GLY A 63 26.91 22.26 -2.30
CA GLY A 63 27.97 21.27 -2.38
C GLY A 63 27.47 20.03 -3.12
N SER A 64 28.37 19.31 -3.80
CA SER A 64 28.05 18.03 -4.47
C SER A 64 27.54 16.95 -3.51
N GLY A 65 27.61 17.19 -2.20
CA GLY A 65 27.26 16.25 -1.16
C GLY A 65 28.22 15.06 -1.11
N ARG A 66 27.90 14.10 -0.26
CA ARG A 66 28.62 12.83 -0.19
C ARG A 66 28.27 12.00 -1.45
N PRO A 67 29.27 11.47 -2.17
CA PRO A 67 29.02 10.55 -3.28
C PRO A 67 28.16 9.36 -2.84
N ARG A 68 27.34 8.87 -3.76
CA ARG A 68 26.50 7.70 -3.53
C ARG A 68 27.36 6.45 -3.32
N ASN A 69 26.92 5.56 -2.43
CA ASN A 69 27.54 4.23 -2.27
C ASN A 69 27.13 3.24 -3.38
N THR A 70 26.20 3.63 -4.25
CA THR A 70 25.75 2.80 -5.37
C THR A 70 26.01 3.50 -6.70
N ASN A 71 26.19 2.70 -7.75
CA ASN A 71 26.31 3.15 -9.13
C ASN A 71 25.04 2.86 -9.94
N ASP A 72 24.95 3.43 -11.14
CA ASP A 72 23.78 3.28 -12.01
C ASP A 72 23.52 1.83 -12.47
N ARG A 73 24.55 0.98 -12.51
CA ARG A 73 24.40 -0.44 -12.88
C ARG A 73 23.75 -1.23 -11.74
N GLU A 74 24.16 -0.95 -10.50
CA GLU A 74 23.58 -1.52 -9.29
C GLU A 74 22.15 -1.04 -9.09
N ASP A 75 21.88 0.26 -9.23
CA ASP A 75 20.52 0.81 -9.09
C ASP A 75 19.56 0.18 -10.13
N ARG A 76 20.03 -0.01 -11.38
CA ARG A 76 19.27 -0.77 -12.40
C ARG A 76 19.07 -2.24 -12.03
N ALA A 77 20.06 -2.89 -11.41
CA ALA A 77 19.93 -4.27 -10.97
C ALA A 77 18.94 -4.42 -9.80
N ILE A 78 19.00 -3.53 -8.82
CA ILE A 78 18.05 -3.44 -7.69
C ILE A 78 16.62 -3.34 -8.23
N ARG A 79 16.37 -2.39 -9.15
CA ARG A 79 15.05 -2.20 -9.77
C ARG A 79 14.59 -3.44 -10.53
N ARG A 80 15.48 -4.06 -11.31
CA ARG A 80 15.13 -5.23 -12.13
C ARG A 80 14.67 -6.40 -11.27
N VAL A 81 15.45 -6.74 -10.24
CA VAL A 81 15.13 -7.88 -9.35
C VAL A 81 13.81 -7.64 -8.62
N ALA A 82 13.59 -6.42 -8.11
CA ALA A 82 12.35 -6.08 -7.43
C ALA A 82 11.12 -6.13 -8.36
N THR A 83 11.27 -5.83 -9.65
CA THR A 83 10.15 -5.83 -10.60
C THR A 83 9.88 -7.23 -11.17
N SER A 84 10.91 -8.02 -11.43
CA SER A 84 10.76 -9.40 -11.94
C SER A 84 10.20 -10.37 -10.90
N ALA A 85 10.51 -10.14 -9.62
CA ALA A 85 10.05 -10.97 -8.52
C ALA A 85 9.66 -10.07 -7.32
N PRO A 86 8.43 -9.52 -7.30
CA PRO A 86 7.99 -8.53 -6.30
C PRO A 86 8.00 -9.00 -4.84
N THR A 87 8.09 -10.30 -4.60
CA THR A 87 8.17 -10.91 -3.25
C THR A 87 9.59 -11.04 -2.73
N THR A 88 10.60 -10.65 -3.52
CA THR A 88 12.02 -10.80 -3.17
C THR A 88 12.40 -9.92 -1.98
N SER A 89 13.07 -10.50 -0.98
CA SER A 89 13.55 -9.75 0.18
C SER A 89 14.75 -8.87 -0.15
N LEU A 90 14.95 -7.79 0.61
CA LEU A 90 16.11 -6.90 0.45
C LEU A 90 17.46 -7.65 0.56
N ALA A 91 17.52 -8.67 1.41
CA ALA A 91 18.70 -9.52 1.55
C ALA A 91 18.97 -10.36 0.29
N SER A 92 17.92 -10.85 -0.36
CA SER A 92 18.07 -11.56 -1.63
C SER A 92 18.44 -10.62 -2.76
N ILE A 93 17.87 -9.41 -2.80
CA ILE A 93 18.28 -8.37 -3.77
C ILE A 93 19.77 -8.07 -3.61
N GLN A 94 20.26 -7.89 -2.37
CA GLN A 94 21.67 -7.65 -2.06
C GLN A 94 22.58 -8.78 -2.59
N ARG A 95 22.17 -10.05 -2.43
CA ARG A 95 22.91 -11.23 -2.93
C ARG A 95 22.95 -11.32 -4.45
N HIS A 96 21.96 -10.79 -5.16
CA HIS A 96 21.87 -10.82 -6.62
C HIS A 96 22.46 -9.58 -7.30
N LEU A 97 23.14 -8.70 -6.55
CA LEU A 97 23.83 -7.56 -7.14
C LEU A 97 25.06 -8.02 -7.94
N PRO A 98 25.38 -7.34 -9.06
CA PRO A 98 26.61 -7.62 -9.79
C PRO A 98 27.84 -7.32 -8.91
N PRO A 99 28.96 -8.02 -9.10
CA PRO A 99 30.20 -7.71 -8.41
C PRO A 99 30.62 -6.26 -8.71
N SER A 100 31.07 -5.56 -7.67
CA SER A 100 31.37 -4.13 -7.70
C SER A 100 32.63 -3.81 -6.91
N ARG A 101 33.31 -2.74 -7.28
CA ARG A 101 34.41 -2.16 -6.48
C ARG A 101 33.91 -1.40 -5.26
N HIS A 102 32.61 -1.09 -5.20
CA HIS A 102 31.99 -0.45 -4.05
C HIS A 102 31.72 -1.46 -2.92
N PRO A 103 31.77 -1.03 -1.65
CA PRO A 103 31.28 -1.83 -0.55
C PRO A 103 29.84 -2.25 -0.78
N VAL A 104 29.52 -3.51 -0.46
CA VAL A 104 28.19 -4.08 -0.64
C VAL A 104 27.14 -3.15 -0.01
N PRO A 105 26.15 -2.65 -0.79
CA PRO A 105 25.15 -1.72 -0.26
C PRO A 105 24.37 -2.34 0.89
N SER A 106 24.14 -1.58 1.96
CA SER A 106 23.29 -2.02 3.05
C SER A 106 21.84 -2.23 2.59
N ARG A 107 21.08 -3.05 3.33
CA ARG A 107 19.64 -3.26 3.06
C ARG A 107 18.85 -1.95 3.06
N GLU A 108 19.23 -1.00 3.93
CA GLU A 108 18.63 0.34 3.96
C GLU A 108 18.92 1.14 2.69
N THR A 109 20.14 1.04 2.17
CA THR A 109 20.50 1.69 0.91
C THR A 109 19.63 1.15 -0.23
N ILE A 110 19.46 -0.17 -0.31
CA ILE A 110 18.60 -0.82 -1.31
C ILE A 110 17.14 -0.35 -1.16
N ARG A 111 16.61 -0.29 0.06
CA ARG A 111 15.25 0.22 0.32
C ARG A 111 15.08 1.67 -0.14
N ARG A 112 16.05 2.53 0.17
CA ARG A 112 16.03 3.93 -0.28
C ARG A 112 16.02 4.02 -1.81
N ARG A 113 16.83 3.22 -2.51
CA ARG A 113 16.82 3.17 -3.99
C ARG A 113 15.49 2.73 -4.57
N LEU A 114 14.85 1.74 -3.98
CA LEU A 114 13.51 1.32 -4.38
C LEU A 114 12.48 2.44 -4.14
N THR A 115 12.59 3.14 -3.01
CA THR A 115 11.67 4.23 -2.66
C THR A 115 11.84 5.45 -3.58
N GLU A 116 13.06 5.79 -3.97
CA GLU A 116 13.38 6.86 -4.93
C GLU A 116 12.70 6.65 -6.29
N VAL A 117 12.49 5.40 -6.70
CA VAL A 117 11.75 5.04 -7.94
C VAL A 117 10.27 4.71 -7.70
N GLY A 118 9.75 5.01 -6.51
CA GLY A 118 8.33 4.81 -6.15
C GLY A 118 7.94 3.40 -5.73
N LEU A 119 8.88 2.45 -5.63
CA LEU A 119 8.60 1.09 -5.18
C LEU A 119 8.62 1.00 -3.66
N ARG A 120 7.49 0.61 -3.07
CA ARG A 120 7.32 0.44 -1.62
C ARG A 120 6.81 -0.96 -1.30
N SER A 121 7.27 -1.52 -0.19
CA SER A 121 6.77 -2.80 0.32
C SER A 121 5.37 -2.61 0.93
N ARG A 122 4.41 -3.39 0.47
CA ARG A 122 3.01 -3.42 0.94
C ARG A 122 2.54 -4.87 1.08
N ARG A 123 1.46 -5.10 1.84
CA ARG A 123 0.87 -6.45 1.97
C ARG A 123 0.26 -6.87 0.63
N PRO A 124 0.53 -8.09 0.13
CA PRO A 124 -0.09 -8.56 -1.11
C PRO A 124 -1.58 -8.82 -0.89
N LEU A 125 -2.38 -8.51 -1.91
CA LEU A 125 -3.80 -8.87 -1.93
C LEU A 125 -3.95 -10.38 -2.13
N ARG A 126 -4.68 -11.05 -1.24
CA ARG A 126 -4.99 -12.48 -1.37
C ARG A 126 -6.30 -12.64 -2.14
N ARG A 127 -6.31 -13.48 -3.17
CA ARG A 127 -7.50 -13.81 -3.98
C ARG A 127 -7.58 -15.30 -4.20
N LEU A 128 -8.80 -15.83 -4.36
CA LEU A 128 -9.00 -17.22 -4.75
C LEU A 128 -8.44 -17.44 -6.16
N PRO A 129 -7.70 -18.53 -6.40
CA PRO A 129 -7.21 -18.83 -7.74
C PRO A 129 -8.37 -19.23 -8.66
N LEU A 130 -8.48 -18.51 -9.79
CA LEU A 130 -9.47 -18.76 -10.84
C LEU A 130 -8.81 -19.52 -12.00
N THR A 131 -9.43 -20.62 -12.40
CA THR A 131 -9.07 -21.34 -13.64
C THR A 131 -9.58 -20.57 -14.86
N PRO A 132 -9.07 -20.83 -16.08
CA PRO A 132 -9.59 -20.23 -17.30
C PRO A 132 -11.11 -20.45 -17.47
N HIS A 133 -11.59 -21.65 -17.12
CA HIS A 133 -13.02 -21.97 -17.13
C HIS A 133 -13.82 -21.10 -16.17
N HIS A 134 -13.36 -20.91 -14.91
CA HIS A 134 -14.04 -20.02 -13.97
C HIS A 134 -14.14 -18.59 -14.50
N ARG A 135 -13.07 -18.08 -15.13
CA ARG A 135 -13.08 -16.72 -15.73
C ARG A 135 -14.12 -16.60 -16.83
N GLN A 136 -14.23 -17.62 -17.69
CA GLN A 136 -15.22 -17.65 -18.76
C GLN A 136 -16.64 -17.65 -18.21
N CYS A 137 -16.97 -18.58 -17.29
CA CYS A 137 -18.29 -18.62 -16.66
C CYS A 137 -18.66 -17.31 -15.97
N ARG A 138 -17.69 -16.65 -15.32
CA ARG A 138 -17.89 -15.34 -14.69
C ARG A 138 -18.17 -14.24 -15.72
N LEU A 139 -17.43 -14.21 -16.82
CA LEU A 139 -17.67 -13.26 -17.91
C LEU A 139 -19.03 -13.48 -18.56
N ASP A 140 -19.40 -14.73 -18.82
CA ASP A 140 -20.70 -15.11 -19.41
C ASP A 140 -21.86 -14.81 -18.47
N PHE A 141 -21.62 -14.87 -17.15
CA PHE A 141 -22.58 -14.41 -16.16
C PHE A 141 -22.75 -12.87 -16.19
N CYS A 142 -21.65 -12.12 -16.19
CA CYS A 142 -21.70 -10.65 -16.10
C CYS A 142 -22.19 -9.99 -17.39
N ARG A 143 -21.84 -10.50 -18.58
CA ARG A 143 -22.13 -9.85 -19.87
C ARG A 143 -23.63 -9.58 -20.11
N PRO A 144 -24.55 -10.56 -19.97
CA PRO A 144 -25.98 -10.32 -20.14
C PRO A 144 -26.61 -9.45 -19.05
N ARG A 145 -25.95 -9.37 -17.88
CA ARG A 145 -26.43 -8.65 -16.69
C ARG A 145 -25.83 -7.24 -16.57
N ALA A 146 -24.90 -6.89 -17.46
CA ALA A 146 -24.33 -5.55 -17.53
C ALA A 146 -25.37 -4.49 -17.95
N THR A 147 -26.43 -4.90 -18.65
CA THR A 147 -27.53 -4.03 -19.10
C THR A 147 -28.76 -4.09 -18.19
N TRP A 148 -28.70 -4.85 -17.09
CA TRP A 148 -29.81 -4.95 -16.15
C TRP A 148 -30.06 -3.64 -15.42
N SER A 149 -31.33 -3.25 -15.36
CA SER A 149 -31.80 -2.07 -14.64
C SER A 149 -31.91 -2.33 -13.13
N VAL A 150 -32.05 -1.27 -12.34
CA VAL A 150 -32.30 -1.40 -10.89
C VAL A 150 -33.55 -2.23 -10.60
N THR A 151 -34.58 -2.16 -11.45
CA THR A 151 -35.80 -2.96 -11.32
C THR A 151 -35.56 -4.45 -11.58
N ASP A 152 -34.61 -4.79 -12.46
CA ASP A 152 -34.23 -6.18 -12.70
C ASP A 152 -33.45 -6.73 -11.50
N TRP A 153 -32.51 -5.94 -10.95
CA TRP A 153 -31.76 -6.32 -9.75
C TRP A 153 -32.64 -6.44 -8.50
N ARG A 154 -33.70 -5.65 -8.38
CA ARG A 154 -34.68 -5.75 -7.27
C ARG A 154 -35.42 -7.09 -7.21
N ARG A 155 -35.43 -7.86 -8.30
CA ARG A 155 -36.04 -9.20 -8.36
C ARG A 155 -35.09 -10.30 -7.88
N VAL A 156 -33.81 -9.98 -7.72
CA VAL A 156 -32.80 -10.94 -7.25
C VAL A 156 -32.76 -10.91 -5.73
N ILE A 157 -33.07 -12.06 -5.12
CA ILE A 157 -32.91 -12.28 -3.68
C ILE A 157 -31.59 -13.00 -3.45
N PHE A 158 -30.76 -12.40 -2.61
CA PHE A 158 -29.48 -12.95 -2.20
C PHE A 158 -29.64 -13.70 -0.88
N SER A 159 -29.21 -14.96 -0.87
CA SER A 159 -29.03 -15.73 0.36
C SER A 159 -27.59 -16.21 0.42
N ASP A 160 -26.97 -16.07 1.58
CA ASP A 160 -25.64 -16.59 1.84
C ASP A 160 -25.55 -17.00 3.31
N GLU A 161 -24.85 -18.08 3.57
CA GLU A 161 -24.63 -18.58 4.93
C GLU A 161 -23.32 -17.99 5.44
N SER A 162 -23.38 -17.43 6.64
CA SER A 162 -22.17 -16.93 7.28
C SER A 162 -22.15 -17.24 8.76
N ARG A 163 -20.95 -17.56 9.22
CA ARG A 163 -20.71 -18.02 10.58
C ARG A 163 -20.34 -16.84 11.46
N PHE A 164 -21.32 -16.28 12.15
CA PHE A 164 -21.07 -15.36 13.26
C PHE A 164 -20.85 -16.17 14.53
N SER A 165 -19.64 -16.19 15.05
CA SER A 165 -19.34 -16.78 16.35
C SER A 165 -19.44 -15.70 17.43
N LEU A 166 -20.62 -15.52 18.04
CA LEU A 166 -20.82 -14.62 19.20
C LEU A 166 -20.17 -15.17 20.49
N SER A 167 -19.88 -16.47 20.49
CA SER A 167 -18.98 -17.20 21.37
C SER A 167 -18.46 -18.40 20.57
N ALA A 168 -17.43 -19.10 21.05
CA ALA A 168 -16.92 -20.30 20.38
C ALA A 168 -18.05 -21.34 20.21
N ASP A 169 -18.61 -21.41 19.00
CA ASP A 169 -19.59 -22.40 18.59
C ASP A 169 -18.85 -23.74 18.41
N ASP A 170 -18.90 -24.57 19.45
CA ASP A 170 -18.18 -25.84 19.58
C ASP A 170 -19.10 -27.08 19.47
N HIS A 171 -20.35 -26.89 19.06
CA HIS A 171 -21.38 -27.94 18.98
C HIS A 171 -21.68 -28.67 20.31
N ARG A 172 -21.46 -28.04 21.49
CA ARG A 172 -21.74 -28.68 22.79
C ARG A 172 -23.16 -28.59 23.31
N THR A 173 -24.10 -27.91 22.66
CA THR A 173 -25.51 -27.93 23.08
C THR A 173 -26.08 -29.34 22.89
N ARG A 174 -26.17 -30.09 23.98
CA ARG A 174 -26.66 -31.46 24.03
C ARG A 174 -28.11 -31.46 24.50
N VAL A 175 -28.96 -32.15 23.76
CA VAL A 175 -30.32 -32.48 24.18
C VAL A 175 -30.31 -33.88 24.79
N TRP A 176 -30.75 -34.01 26.04
CA TRP A 176 -30.93 -35.30 26.68
C TRP A 176 -32.21 -35.96 26.16
N ARG A 177 -32.09 -37.09 25.46
CA ARG A 177 -33.22 -37.87 24.94
C ARG A 177 -32.89 -39.37 24.91
N ARG A 178 -33.92 -40.23 24.89
CA ARG A 178 -33.73 -41.69 24.74
C ARG A 178 -33.45 -42.07 23.28
N THR A 179 -32.79 -43.21 23.06
CA THR A 179 -32.55 -43.78 21.74
C THR A 179 -33.89 -44.02 21.03
N GLY A 180 -34.05 -43.48 19.81
CA GLY A 180 -35.29 -43.55 19.03
C GLY A 180 -36.12 -42.26 19.02
N GLN A 181 -35.95 -41.35 19.97
CA GLN A 181 -36.73 -40.09 20.08
C GLN A 181 -36.17 -38.93 19.25
N ARG A 182 -35.47 -39.21 18.14
CA ARG A 182 -34.78 -38.17 17.36
C ARG A 182 -35.76 -37.19 16.71
N SER A 183 -36.94 -37.67 16.33
CA SER A 183 -37.94 -36.92 15.56
C SER A 183 -39.08 -36.37 16.43
N ASP A 184 -38.96 -36.48 17.76
CA ASP A 184 -39.95 -35.93 18.69
C ASP A 184 -39.88 -34.38 18.65
N PRO A 185 -41.00 -33.69 18.37
CA PRO A 185 -41.06 -32.23 18.31
C PRO A 185 -40.50 -31.54 19.56
N ALA A 186 -40.56 -32.18 20.74
CA ALA A 186 -40.01 -31.63 21.99
C ALA A 186 -38.47 -31.48 21.98
N PHE A 187 -37.78 -32.16 21.06
CA PHE A 187 -36.32 -32.17 20.95
C PHE A 187 -35.82 -31.58 19.61
N ILE A 188 -36.71 -30.96 18.84
CA ILE A 188 -36.42 -30.29 17.57
C ILE A 188 -36.33 -28.78 17.83
N VAL A 189 -35.23 -28.15 17.42
CA VAL A 189 -35.10 -26.69 17.42
C VAL A 189 -35.53 -26.21 16.04
N GLU A 190 -36.66 -25.52 15.97
CA GLU A 190 -37.22 -24.99 14.72
C GLU A 190 -36.32 -23.89 14.12
N ARG A 191 -36.20 -23.89 12.79
CA ARG A 191 -35.60 -22.79 12.03
C ARG A 191 -36.71 -22.02 11.34
N HIS A 192 -36.78 -20.71 11.55
CA HIS A 192 -37.72 -19.87 10.84
C HIS A 192 -37.33 -19.75 9.36
N THR A 193 -38.24 -20.09 8.44
CA THR A 193 -38.11 -19.84 7.00
C THR A 193 -39.35 -19.11 6.50
N ALA A 194 -39.23 -17.80 6.24
CA ALA A 194 -40.25 -17.03 5.53
C ALA A 194 -39.96 -17.05 4.02
N ILE A 195 -41.00 -17.22 3.20
CA ILE A 195 -40.93 -17.32 1.73
C ILE A 195 -41.70 -16.14 1.10
N SER A 196 -41.15 -15.53 0.05
CA SER A 196 -41.85 -14.57 -0.82
C SER A 196 -42.07 -15.17 -2.21
N GLN A 197 -43.25 -15.01 -2.79
CA GLN A 197 -43.59 -15.50 -4.14
C GLN A 197 -43.05 -14.52 -5.22
N GLY A 198 -42.43 -15.06 -6.28
CA GLY A 198 -41.95 -14.30 -7.44
C GLY A 198 -40.48 -13.86 -7.41
N ALA A 199 -39.67 -14.43 -6.51
CA ALA A 199 -38.26 -14.10 -6.34
C ALA A 199 -37.32 -15.00 -7.14
N ILE A 200 -36.23 -14.44 -7.67
CA ILE A 200 -35.11 -15.19 -8.22
C ILE A 200 -34.12 -15.46 -7.09
N TYR A 201 -33.85 -16.73 -6.79
CA TYR A 201 -33.02 -17.15 -5.67
C TYR A 201 -31.55 -17.26 -6.08
N GLN A 202 -30.67 -16.53 -5.39
CA GLN A 202 -29.23 -16.70 -5.51
C GLN A 202 -28.67 -17.48 -4.32
N GLN A 203 -27.89 -18.52 -4.64
CA GLN A 203 -27.10 -19.31 -3.69
C GLN A 203 -25.73 -19.64 -4.30
N ASP A 204 -24.76 -19.98 -3.45
CA ASP A 204 -23.47 -20.48 -3.93
C ASP A 204 -23.56 -21.98 -4.31
N ASN A 205 -22.61 -22.46 -5.11
CA ASN A 205 -22.59 -23.86 -5.55
C ASN A 205 -21.88 -24.77 -4.52
N ALA A 206 -21.95 -24.48 -3.21
CA ALA A 206 -21.36 -25.37 -2.22
C ALA A 206 -22.05 -26.75 -2.24
N ARG A 207 -21.33 -27.79 -1.80
CA ARG A 207 -21.80 -29.19 -1.87
C ARG A 207 -23.20 -29.43 -1.28
N PRO A 208 -23.62 -28.78 -0.17
CA PRO A 208 -24.98 -28.90 0.33
C PRO A 208 -26.03 -28.32 -0.62
N HIS A 209 -25.71 -27.26 -1.36
CA HIS A 209 -26.63 -26.58 -2.29
C HIS A 209 -26.75 -27.29 -3.64
N THR A 210 -25.75 -28.09 -4.03
CA THR A 210 -25.79 -28.93 -5.24
C THR A 210 -26.34 -30.35 -4.98
N ALA A 211 -26.67 -30.68 -3.73
CA ALA A 211 -27.26 -31.97 -3.38
C ALA A 211 -28.65 -32.14 -4.03
N ARG A 212 -28.99 -33.37 -4.45
CA ARG A 212 -30.26 -33.69 -5.11
C ARG A 212 -31.49 -33.20 -4.33
N LEU A 213 -31.50 -33.38 -3.01
CA LEU A 213 -32.60 -32.95 -2.15
C LEU A 213 -32.76 -31.43 -2.17
N SER A 214 -31.66 -30.69 -2.07
CA SER A 214 -31.67 -29.22 -2.14
C SER A 214 -32.15 -28.72 -3.49
N GLN A 215 -31.70 -29.36 -4.58
CA GLN A 215 -32.15 -29.03 -5.94
C GLN A 215 -33.64 -29.36 -6.15
N GLN A 216 -34.15 -30.44 -5.55
CA GLN A 216 -35.58 -30.78 -5.58
C GLN A 216 -36.44 -29.74 -4.86
N CYS A 217 -36.00 -29.23 -3.70
CA CYS A 217 -36.69 -28.15 -3.00
C CYS A 217 -36.73 -26.82 -3.80
N LEU A 218 -35.85 -26.66 -4.79
CA LEU A 218 -35.73 -25.46 -5.61
C LEU A 218 -36.43 -25.58 -6.97
N GLN A 219 -37.06 -26.71 -7.30
CA GLN A 219 -37.75 -26.93 -8.59
C GLN A 219 -38.94 -25.98 -8.85
N GLY A 220 -39.42 -25.26 -7.83
CA GLY A 220 -40.46 -24.24 -7.93
C GLY A 220 -39.96 -22.79 -7.93
N TYR A 221 -38.64 -22.56 -7.97
CA TYR A 221 -38.04 -21.23 -7.88
C TYR A 221 -37.08 -21.00 -9.05
N ASP A 222 -37.03 -19.76 -9.55
CA ASP A 222 -36.01 -19.35 -10.51
C ASP A 222 -34.68 -19.18 -9.79
N VAL A 223 -33.74 -20.11 -9.98
CA VAL A 223 -32.40 -20.03 -9.37
C VAL A 223 -31.45 -19.31 -10.31
N LEU A 224 -30.78 -18.28 -9.79
CA LEU A 224 -29.78 -17.54 -10.55
C LEU A 224 -28.57 -18.45 -10.85
N PRO A 225 -28.17 -18.65 -12.12
CA PRO A 225 -27.00 -19.46 -12.43
C PRO A 225 -25.74 -18.75 -11.92
N TRP A 226 -25.17 -19.25 -10.81
CA TRP A 226 -24.05 -18.63 -10.12
C TRP A 226 -22.69 -19.21 -10.56
N PRO A 227 -21.71 -18.38 -10.94
CA PRO A 227 -20.40 -18.89 -11.33
C PRO A 227 -19.57 -19.30 -10.11
N ALA A 228 -18.92 -20.48 -10.18
CA ALA A 228 -18.08 -20.99 -9.09
C ALA A 228 -16.94 -20.02 -8.71
N ARG A 229 -16.61 -19.97 -7.40
CA ARG A 229 -15.56 -19.10 -6.83
C ARG A 229 -15.73 -17.62 -7.17
N SER A 230 -16.94 -17.12 -7.00
CA SER A 230 -17.28 -15.72 -7.28
C SER A 230 -17.83 -14.98 -6.07
N PRO A 231 -17.14 -15.00 -4.90
CA PRO A 231 -17.60 -14.27 -3.73
C PRO A 231 -17.78 -12.79 -4.07
N ASP A 232 -16.81 -12.18 -4.75
CA ASP A 232 -16.80 -10.76 -5.13
C ASP A 232 -17.92 -10.32 -6.09
N LEU A 233 -18.66 -11.25 -6.69
CA LEU A 233 -19.85 -10.92 -7.46
C LEU A 233 -21.11 -10.89 -6.59
N SER A 234 -21.06 -11.45 -5.39
CA SER A 234 -22.16 -11.51 -4.45
C SER A 234 -22.25 -10.16 -3.72
N PRO A 235 -23.37 -9.42 -3.84
CA PRO A 235 -23.57 -8.17 -3.12
C PRO A 235 -23.47 -8.31 -1.59
N ILE A 236 -23.66 -9.51 -1.07
CA ILE A 236 -23.48 -9.84 0.35
C ILE A 236 -22.04 -9.55 0.80
N GLU A 237 -21.01 -9.74 -0.04
CA GLU A 237 -19.60 -9.44 0.30
C GLU A 237 -19.38 -7.96 0.63
N HIS A 238 -20.12 -7.04 0.01
CA HIS A 238 -20.06 -5.63 0.38
C HIS A 238 -20.67 -5.36 1.75
N VAL A 239 -21.66 -6.16 2.18
CA VAL A 239 -22.23 -6.13 3.54
C VAL A 239 -21.23 -6.74 4.54
N TRP A 240 -20.55 -7.82 4.16
CA TRP A 240 -19.51 -8.48 4.98
C TRP A 240 -18.28 -7.58 5.19
N GLU A 241 -17.79 -6.89 4.15
CA GLU A 241 -16.67 -5.95 4.24
C GLU A 241 -16.97 -4.79 5.19
N GLY A 242 -18.21 -4.28 5.18
CA GLY A 242 -18.67 -3.23 6.10
C GLY A 242 -18.77 -3.70 7.56
N ASN A 243 -19.23 -4.92 7.80
CA ASN A 243 -19.43 -5.48 9.15
C ASN A 243 -18.15 -6.09 9.77
N CYS A 244 -17.19 -6.55 8.97
CA CYS A 244 -15.91 -7.07 9.44
C CYS A 244 -14.84 -5.99 9.66
N SER A 245 -15.14 -4.73 9.29
CA SER A 245 -14.30 -3.57 9.60
C SER A 245 -14.47 -3.21 11.08
N ARG A 246 -13.65 -3.81 11.95
CA ARG A 246 -13.45 -3.32 13.33
C ARG A 246 -13.20 -1.80 13.28
N PRO A 247 -13.88 -0.97 14.09
CA PRO A 247 -13.36 0.38 14.33
C PRO A 247 -11.96 0.20 14.93
N GLU A 248 -10.96 0.78 14.29
CA GLU A 248 -9.69 1.09 14.96
C GLU A 248 -10.08 1.97 16.15
N ILE A 249 -10.06 1.38 17.35
CA ILE A 249 -10.11 2.14 18.59
C ILE A 249 -8.85 3.00 18.55
N GLN A 250 -9.02 4.29 18.24
CA GLN A 250 -8.03 5.30 18.58
C GLN A 250 -7.99 5.37 20.11
N GLU A 251 -7.02 4.70 20.71
CA GLU A 251 -6.61 5.01 22.07
C GLU A 251 -5.97 6.40 22.04
N ASN A 252 -6.58 7.33 22.79
CA ASN A 252 -6.01 8.63 23.14
C ASN A 252 -4.80 8.47 24.07
#